data_AF-A0A7L8GD95-F1
#
_entry.id   AF-A0A7L8GD95-F1
#
_cell.length_a   1.000
_cell.length_b   1.000
_cell.length_c   1.000
_cell.angle_alpha   90.00
_cell.angle_beta   90.00
_cell.angle_gamma   90.00
#
_symmetry.space_group_name_H-M   'P 1'
#
loop_
_entity.id
_entity.type
_entity.pdbx_description
1 polymer ?
#
loop_
_entity_poly.entity_id
_entity_poly.type
_entity_poly.pdbx_seq_one_letter_code
_entity_poly.pdbx_strand_id
1 'polypeptide(L)'
;NLLRLLDVDNRMITPMNTQIRMIVTSADVIHSWTIPSLGVKMDAVPGRLNQSMINIQRPGIYVGQCSEICGANHSFMPIVMETVNMKNFMKWVNKY
;
A
#
# COMPACT_ATOMS: atom_id res chain seq x y z
N ASN A 1 6.09 16.75 -7.31
CA ASN A 1 6.16 15.66 -6.32
C ASN A 1 6.76 16.19 -5.03
N LEU A 2 6.01 16.10 -3.94
CA LEU A 2 6.39 16.72 -2.64
C LEU A 2 7.56 16.00 -1.97
N LEU A 3 7.74 14.70 -2.23
CA LEU A 3 8.77 13.85 -1.61
C LEU A 3 9.51 13.05 -2.67
N ARG A 4 10.84 13.23 -2.75
CA ARG A 4 11.71 12.53 -3.70
C ARG A 4 11.72 11.02 -3.38
N LEU A 5 11.46 10.17 -4.38
CA LEU A 5 11.41 8.69 -4.31
C LEU A 5 10.31 8.07 -3.43
N LEU A 6 9.40 8.89 -2.90
CA LEU A 6 8.35 8.44 -1.97
C LEU A 6 6.94 8.78 -2.45
N ASP A 7 6.80 9.58 -3.51
CA ASP A 7 5.53 9.90 -4.14
C ASP A 7 5.24 8.92 -5.28
N VAL A 8 3.96 8.75 -5.62
CA VAL A 8 3.48 7.91 -6.72
C VAL A 8 2.39 8.64 -7.49
N ASP A 9 2.21 8.29 -8.76
CA ASP A 9 1.19 8.91 -9.61
C ASP A 9 -0.23 8.54 -9.13
N ASN A 10 -0.43 7.28 -8.71
CA ASN A 10 -1.70 6.75 -8.24
C ASN A 10 -1.55 6.16 -6.84
N ARG A 11 -2.26 6.74 -5.88
CA ARG A 11 -2.27 6.28 -4.49
C ARG A 11 -3.32 5.20 -4.28
N MET A 12 -3.03 4.28 -3.38
CA MET A 12 -4.02 3.31 -2.92
C MET A 12 -4.99 4.00 -1.94
N ILE A 13 -6.22 4.25 -2.37
CA ILE A 13 -7.23 4.88 -1.52
C ILE A 13 -7.93 3.83 -0.65
N THR A 14 -8.06 4.09 0.64
CA THR A 14 -8.71 3.18 1.61
C THR A 14 -9.68 3.92 2.55
N PRO A 15 -10.74 3.26 3.04
CA PRO A 15 -11.63 3.85 4.04
C PRO A 15 -11.03 3.76 5.46
N MET A 16 -11.13 4.84 6.24
CA MET A 16 -10.81 4.82 7.68
C MET A 16 -11.87 4.04 8.49
N ASN A 17 -11.51 3.65 9.71
CA ASN A 17 -12.37 2.95 10.68
C ASN A 17 -13.05 1.69 10.12
N THR A 18 -12.42 1.04 9.15
CA THR A 18 -12.91 -0.17 8.51
C THR A 18 -11.79 -1.19 8.53
N GLN A 19 -12.12 -2.44 8.87
CA GLN A 19 -11.15 -3.52 8.83
C GLN A 19 -10.94 -3.96 7.38
N ILE A 20 -9.70 -3.82 6.88
CA ILE A 20 -9.34 -4.12 5.49
C ILE A 20 -8.46 -5.37 5.49
N ARG A 21 -8.82 -6.35 4.66
CA ARG A 21 -7.96 -7.50 4.35
C ARG A 21 -7.11 -7.17 3.14
N MET A 22 -5.80 -7.10 3.33
CA MET A 22 -4.82 -7.00 2.27
C MET A 22 -4.42 -8.41 1.84
N ILE A 23 -4.42 -8.68 0.53
CA ILE A 23 -3.85 -9.88 -0.06
C ILE A 23 -2.70 -9.44 -0.94
N VAL A 24 -1.49 -9.96 -0.66
CA VAL A 24 -0.25 -9.55 -1.29
C VAL A 24 0.41 -10.76 -1.95
N THR A 25 0.81 -10.60 -3.20
CA THR A 25 1.54 -11.58 -4.01
C THR A 25 2.40 -10.86 -5.04
N SER A 26 3.26 -11.59 -5.74
CA SER A 26 4.08 -11.05 -6.82
C SER A 26 3.84 -11.79 -8.13
N ALA A 27 4.06 -11.08 -9.25
CA ALA A 27 3.96 -11.63 -10.60
C ALA A 27 5.34 -12.03 -11.18
N ASP A 28 6.44 -11.63 -10.55
CA ASP A 28 7.80 -11.84 -11.07
C ASP A 28 8.77 -12.43 -10.01
N VAL A 29 9.45 -11.58 -9.24
CA VAL A 29 10.40 -11.93 -8.18
C VAL A 29 9.79 -11.61 -6.81
N ILE A 30 10.52 -11.88 -5.72
CA ILE A 30 10.03 -11.53 -4.39
C ILE A 30 10.12 -10.01 -4.21
N HIS A 31 9.03 -9.42 -3.72
CA HIS A 31 9.01 -8.05 -3.19
C HIS A 31 8.51 -8.09 -1.75
N SER A 32 8.43 -6.93 -1.09
CA SER A 32 7.73 -6.84 0.21
C SER A 32 6.94 -5.55 0.28
N TRP A 33 5.63 -5.69 0.49
CA TRP A 33 4.71 -4.57 0.70
C TRP A 33 4.78 -4.11 2.15
N THR A 34 5.19 -2.86 2.37
CA THR A 34 5.45 -2.33 3.70
C THR A 34 4.88 -0.91 3.85
N ILE A 35 4.23 -0.64 4.97
CA ILE A 35 3.90 0.71 5.44
C ILE A 35 4.32 0.80 6.93
N PRO A 36 5.49 1.41 7.24
CA PRO A 36 6.05 1.40 8.59
C PRO A 36 5.15 2.02 9.66
N SER A 37 4.48 3.12 9.33
CA SER A 37 3.56 3.84 10.24
C SER A 37 2.30 3.03 10.61
N LEU A 38 1.95 2.01 9.81
CA LEU A 38 0.86 1.08 10.11
C LEU A 38 1.38 -0.21 10.77
N GLY A 39 2.69 -0.37 10.92
CA GLY A 39 3.31 -1.59 11.46
C GLY A 39 3.14 -2.82 10.56
N VAL A 40 2.95 -2.62 9.24
CA VAL A 40 2.70 -3.71 8.29
C VAL A 40 3.91 -3.89 7.39
N LYS A 41 4.39 -5.13 7.33
CA LYS A 41 5.35 -5.64 6.35
C LYS A 41 4.88 -7.02 5.92
N MET A 42 4.80 -7.26 4.61
CA MET A 42 4.37 -8.53 4.06
C MET A 42 5.07 -8.83 2.74
N ASP A 43 5.76 -9.97 2.69
CA ASP A 43 6.42 -10.42 1.47
C ASP A 43 5.39 -10.76 0.39
N ALA A 44 5.65 -10.28 -0.81
CA ALA A 44 4.95 -10.59 -2.04
C ALA A 44 5.73 -11.71 -2.74
N VAL A 45 5.28 -12.95 -2.56
CA VAL A 45 5.98 -14.14 -3.09
C VAL A 45 5.22 -14.68 -4.30
N PRO A 46 5.87 -14.90 -5.45
CA PRO A 46 5.22 -15.50 -6.62
C PRO A 46 4.60 -16.86 -6.29
N GLY A 47 3.36 -17.08 -6.71
CA GLY A 47 2.62 -18.32 -6.45
C GLY A 47 2.05 -18.47 -5.03
N ARG A 48 2.18 -17.45 -4.16
CA ARG A 48 1.61 -17.44 -2.81
C ARG A 48 0.81 -16.17 -2.53
N LEU A 49 -0.39 -16.35 -1.98
CA LEU A 49 -1.24 -15.25 -1.51
C LEU A 49 -1.04 -15.06 0.00
N ASN A 50 -0.25 -14.06 0.40
CA ASN A 50 -0.12 -13.68 1.81
C ASN A 50 -1.25 -12.71 2.18
N GLN A 51 -1.77 -12.81 3.41
CA GLN A 51 -2.85 -11.96 3.89
C GLN A 51 -2.49 -11.23 5.18
N SER A 52 -2.82 -9.95 5.27
CA SER A 52 -2.78 -9.16 6.51
C SER A 52 -4.09 -8.40 6.71
N MET A 53 -4.41 -8.11 7.97
CA MET A 53 -5.56 -7.27 8.33
C MET A 53 -5.04 -5.93 8.82
N ILE A 54 -5.58 -4.84 8.28
CA ILE A 54 -5.24 -3.48 8.70
C ILE A 54 -6.50 -2.75 9.14
N ASN A 55 -6.37 -1.87 10.15
CA ASN A 55 -7.44 -0.98 10.58
C ASN A 55 -6.84 0.40 10.85
N ILE A 56 -7.28 1.41 10.09
CA ILE A 56 -6.70 2.75 10.08
C ILE A 56 -7.68 3.72 10.71
N GLN A 57 -7.32 4.27 11.87
CA GLN A 57 -8.22 5.09 12.68
C GLN A 57 -8.22 6.58 12.30
N ARG A 58 -7.18 7.03 11.60
CA ARG A 58 -6.98 8.44 11.27
C ARG A 58 -6.89 8.60 9.75
N PRO A 59 -7.55 9.61 9.16
CA PRO A 59 -7.34 9.92 7.76
C PRO A 59 -5.94 10.48 7.55
N GLY A 60 -5.36 10.27 6.38
CA GLY A 60 -4.02 10.75 6.06
C GLY A 60 -3.33 10.00 4.93
N ILE A 61 -2.11 10.42 4.65
CA ILE A 61 -1.23 9.78 3.67
C ILE A 61 -0.20 8.94 4.44
N TYR A 62 -0.11 7.68 4.08
CA TYR A 62 0.82 6.71 4.64
C TYR A 62 1.77 6.25 3.54
N VAL A 63 3.06 6.28 3.83
CA VAL A 63 4.12 6.03 2.84
C VAL A 63 4.93 4.81 3.27
N GLY A 64 5.38 4.04 2.29
CA GLY A 64 6.33 2.96 2.48
C GLY A 64 7.14 2.68 1.21
N GLN A 65 8.00 1.66 1.29
CA GLN A 65 8.88 1.25 0.20
C GLN A 65 8.96 -0.28 0.16
N CYS A 66 9.36 -0.82 -1.00
CA CYS A 66 9.68 -2.24 -1.10
C CYS A 66 10.76 -2.61 -0.07
N SER A 67 10.53 -3.68 0.70
CA SER A 67 11.43 -4.11 1.78
C SER A 67 12.09 -5.48 1.53
N GLU A 68 12.18 -5.89 0.26
CA GLU A 68 12.85 -7.10 -0.20
C GLU A 68 13.58 -6.82 -1.52
N ILE A 69 14.84 -7.26 -1.65
CA ILE A 69 15.68 -6.94 -2.81
C ILE A 69 15.09 -7.56 -4.09
N CYS A 70 14.73 -6.70 -5.06
CA CYS A 70 13.99 -7.12 -6.25
C CYS A 70 14.61 -6.68 -7.59
N GLY A 71 15.88 -6.26 -7.58
CA GLY A 71 16.64 -5.89 -8.78
C GLY A 71 17.05 -4.41 -8.82
N ALA A 72 17.41 -3.92 -10.00
CA ALA A 72 18.05 -2.60 -10.18
C ALA A 72 17.20 -1.43 -9.65
N ASN A 73 15.87 -1.51 -9.82
CA ASN A 73 14.95 -0.44 -9.43
C ASN A 73 14.33 -0.64 -8.03
N HIS A 74 14.91 -1.51 -7.20
CA HIS A 74 14.38 -1.84 -5.87
C HIS A 74 14.08 -0.60 -5.00
N SER A 75 14.93 0.43 -5.05
CA SER A 75 14.74 1.67 -4.29
C SER A 75 13.73 2.66 -4.89
N PHE A 76 13.15 2.36 -6.07
CA PHE A 76 12.36 3.28 -6.89
C PHE A 76 10.91 2.83 -7.07
N MET A 77 10.42 1.94 -6.21
CA MET A 77 9.04 1.45 -6.21
C MET A 77 8.36 1.71 -4.85
N PRO A 78 8.06 2.98 -4.52
CA PRO A 78 7.41 3.34 -3.27
C PRO A 78 5.93 2.92 -3.25
N ILE A 79 5.37 2.89 -2.04
CA ILE A 79 3.97 2.61 -1.76
C ILE A 79 3.38 3.84 -1.10
N VAL A 80 2.26 4.35 -1.61
CA VAL A 80 1.52 5.43 -0.96
C VAL A 80 0.07 5.03 -0.83
N MET A 81 -0.43 5.06 0.39
CA MET A 81 -1.82 4.81 0.75
C MET A 81 -2.44 6.10 1.26
N GLU A 82 -3.64 6.42 0.80
CA GLU A 82 -4.42 7.56 1.27
C GLU A 82 -5.70 7.05 1.94
N THR A 83 -5.82 7.31 3.24
CA THR A 83 -6.99 6.89 4.00
C THR A 83 -7.96 8.06 4.13
N VAL A 84 -9.19 7.86 3.67
CA VAL A 84 -10.27 8.85 3.63
C VAL A 84 -11.51 8.34 4.37
N ASN A 85 -12.49 9.22 4.61
CA ASN A 85 -13.78 8.77 5.15
C ASN A 85 -14.54 7.88 4.14
N MET A 86 -15.45 7.04 4.63
CA MET A 86 -16.22 6.11 3.79
C MET A 86 -16.98 6.81 2.65
N LYS A 87 -17.53 8.01 2.91
CA LYS A 87 -18.27 8.77 1.90
C LYS A 87 -17.40 9.17 0.71
N ASN A 88 -16.17 9.63 0.98
CA ASN A 88 -15.20 10.00 -0.04
C ASN A 88 -14.65 8.76 -0.75
N PHE A 89 -14.42 7.66 -0.01
CA PHE A 89 -14.02 6.39 -0.59
C PHE A 89 -15.07 5.90 -1.61
N MET A 90 -16.37 5.87 -1.25
CA MET A 90 -17.44 5.47 -2.16
C MET A 90 -17.56 6.40 -3.38
N LYS A 91 -17.37 7.71 -3.19
CA LYS A 91 -17.32 8.65 -4.32
C LYS A 91 -16.14 8.37 -5.26
N TRP A 92 -14.98 8.02 -4.71
CA TRP A 92 -13.81 7.66 -5.50
C TRP A 92 -14.04 6.35 -6.27
N VAL A 93 -14.60 5.32 -5.62
CA VAL A 93 -14.96 4.05 -6.27
C VAL A 93 -15.92 4.29 -7.42
N ASN A 94 -16.97 5.09 -7.24
CA ASN A 94 -18.00 5.33 -8.27
C ASN A 94 -17.56 6.29 -9.39
N LYS A 95 -16.40 6.94 -9.26
CA LYS A 95 -15.87 7.82 -10.31
C LYS A 95 -15.22 7.01 -11.45
N TYR A 96 -14.89 5.75 -11.16
CA TYR A 96 -14.32 4.78 -12.09
C TYR A 96 -15.32 3.65 -12.34
#